data_AF-A0A9E2HAA3-F1
#
_entry.id   AF-A0A9E2HAA3-F1
#
_cell.length_a   1.000
_cell.length_b   1.000
_cell.length_c   1.000
_cell.angle_alpha   90.00
_cell.angle_beta   90.00
_cell.angle_gamma   90.00
#
_symmetry.space_group_name_H-M   'P 1'
#
loop_
_entity.id
_entity.type
_entity.pdbx_description
1 polymer ?
#
loop_
_entity_poly.entity_id
_entity_poly.type
_entity_poly.pdbx_seq_one_letter_code
_entity_poly.pdbx_strand_id
1 'polypeptide(L)' 'MNYIFLGGPSPDPVDIGDTDCSGEIGIDDVIYLVGYIFLGGNAPCDPDGNSSPDC' A
#
# COMPACT_ATOMS: atom_id res chain seq x y z
N MET A 1 -8.05 -1.80 -5.66
CA MET A 1 -9.47 -1.34 -5.56
C MET A 1 -10.50 -2.48 -5.59
N ASN A 2 -10.44 -3.45 -6.53
CA ASN A 2 -11.41 -4.56 -6.56
C ASN A 2 -11.27 -5.58 -5.41
N TYR A 3 -10.06 -5.77 -4.85
CA TYR A 3 -9.87 -6.66 -3.69
C TYR A 3 -10.58 -6.12 -2.44
N ILE A 4 -10.23 -4.89 -2.05
CA ILE A 4 -10.64 -4.25 -0.80
C ILE A 4 -12.15 -3.96 -0.75
N PHE A 5 -12.76 -3.52 -1.86
CA PHE A 5 -14.17 -3.07 -1.87
C PHE A 5 -15.16 -4.06 -2.50
N LEU A 6 -14.70 -5.03 -3.30
CA LEU A 6 -15.55 -5.96 -4.04
C LEU A 6 -15.32 -7.43 -3.68
N GLY A 7 -14.44 -7.73 -2.71
CA GLY A 7 -14.14 -9.10 -2.29
C GLY A 7 -13.50 -9.94 -3.39
N GLY A 8 -12.71 -9.31 -4.27
CA GLY A 8 -11.97 -10.01 -5.32
C GLY A 8 -10.93 -10.98 -4.75
N PRO A 9 -10.26 -11.79 -5.59
CA PRO A 9 -9.12 -12.59 -5.15
C PRO A 9 -7.93 -11.69 -4.78
N SER A 10 -7.12 -12.14 -3.81
CA SER A 10 -5.90 -11.42 -3.40
C SER A 10 -5.00 -11.23 -4.60
N PRO A 11 -4.46 -10.01 -4.82
CA PRO A 11 -3.33 -9.80 -5.70
C PRO A 11 -2.20 -10.79 -5.38
N ASP A 12 -1.59 -11.32 -6.44
CA ASP A 12 -0.40 -12.17 -6.35
C ASP A 12 0.65 -11.57 -7.31
N PRO A 13 1.76 -11.01 -6.79
CA PRO A 13 2.17 -10.97 -5.38
C PRO A 13 1.31 -10.05 -4.50
N VAL A 14 1.33 -10.24 -3.18
CA VAL A 14 0.58 -9.40 -2.21
C VAL A 14 1.14 -7.97 -2.18
N ASP A 15 2.45 -7.85 -2.39
CA ASP A 15 3.22 -6.60 -2.33
C ASP A 15 2.77 -5.51 -3.33
N ILE A 16 2.04 -5.89 -4.40
CA ILE A 16 1.46 -4.90 -5.33
C ILE A 16 0.20 -4.22 -4.79
N GLY A 17 -0.38 -4.75 -3.72
CA GLY A 17 -1.54 -4.18 -3.02
C GLY A 17 -1.22 -3.61 -1.64
N ASP A 18 -0.13 -4.08 -1.02
CA ASP A 18 0.35 -3.72 0.32
C ASP A 18 1.36 -2.56 0.26
N THR A 19 0.80 -1.35 0.26
CA THR A 19 1.54 -0.09 0.18
C THR A 19 2.15 0.34 1.50
N ASP A 20 1.67 -0.17 2.63
CA ASP A 20 2.20 0.12 3.96
C ASP A 20 3.17 -0.96 4.50
N CYS A 21 3.40 -2.03 3.73
CA CYS A 21 4.25 -3.18 4.05
C CYS A 21 3.81 -3.93 5.31
N SER A 22 2.51 -3.95 5.61
CA SER A 22 1.98 -4.64 6.78
C SER A 22 1.90 -6.16 6.61
N GLY A 23 2.06 -6.66 5.38
CA GLY A 23 1.87 -8.06 4.99
C GLY A 23 0.41 -8.44 4.73
N GLU A 24 -0.52 -7.49 4.83
CA GLU A 24 -1.94 -7.66 4.58
C GLU A 24 -2.43 -6.54 3.64
N ILE A 25 -3.37 -6.83 2.75
CA ILE A 25 -3.95 -5.78 1.89
C ILE A 25 -5.23 -5.27 2.52
N GLY A 26 -5.20 -4.04 3.01
CA GLY A 26 -6.22 -3.43 3.85
C GLY A 26 -6.71 -2.06 3.38
N ILE A 27 -7.41 -1.36 4.28
CA ILE A 27 -7.86 0.02 4.04
C ILE A 27 -6.81 1.04 4.48
N ASP A 28 -6.01 0.66 5.45
CA ASP A 28 -4.70 1.20 5.82
C ASP A 28 -3.85 1.53 4.57
N ASP A 29 -3.67 0.59 3.65
CA ASP A 29 -3.02 0.83 2.35
C ASP A 29 -3.60 2.01 1.56
N VAL A 30 -4.93 2.07 1.49
CA VAL A 30 -5.62 3.14 0.76
C VAL A 30 -5.38 4.49 1.44
N ILE A 31 -5.39 4.51 2.78
CA ILE A 31 -5.11 5.72 3.56
C ILE A 31 -3.65 6.15 3.34
N TYR A 32 -2.71 5.20 3.33
CA TYR A 32 -1.30 5.46 3.07
C TYR A 32 -1.10 6.09 1.68
N LEU A 33 -1.72 5.51 0.65
CA LEU A 33 -1.64 6.00 -0.72
C LEU A 33 -2.27 7.39 -0.88
N VAL A 34 -3.38 7.67 -0.20
CA VAL A 34 -3.98 9.01 -0.17
C VAL A 34 -3.03 10.02 0.49
N GLY A 35 -2.35 9.61 1.56
CA GLY A 35 -1.28 10.38 2.20
C GLY A 35 -0.16 10.73 1.23
N TYR A 36 0.35 9.74 0.50
CA TYR A 36 1.36 9.95 -0.53
C TYR A 36 0.89 10.94 -1.62
N ILE A 37 -0.28 10.69 -2.23
CA ILE A 37 -0.78 11.45 -3.38
C ILE A 37 -1.12 12.90 -3.02
N PHE A 38 -1.76 13.13 -1.88
CA PHE A 38 -2.33 14.45 -1.54
C PHE A 38 -1.53 15.24 -0.52
N LEU A 39 -0.75 14.58 0.34
CA LEU A 39 0.04 15.21 1.39
C LEU A 39 1.54 15.22 1.05
N GLY A 40 1.97 14.54 -0.02
CA GLY A 40 3.38 14.44 -0.40
C GLY A 40 4.20 13.60 0.59
N GLY A 41 3.59 12.53 1.11
CA GLY A 41 4.24 11.58 2.02
C GLY A 41 5.31 10.70 1.34
N ASN A 42 5.81 9.71 2.07
CA ASN A 42 6.79 8.76 1.54
C ASN A 42 6.18 7.84 0.47
N ALA A 43 7.03 7.28 -0.39
CA ALA A 43 6.59 6.38 -1.43
C ALA A 43 5.93 5.12 -0.85
N PRO A 44 5.02 4.47 -1.60
CA PRO A 44 4.54 3.13 -1.25
C PRO A 44 5.71 2.19 -1.04
N CYS A 45 5.60 1.37 0.00
CA CYS A 45 6.64 0.45 0.42
C CYS A 45 7.94 1.08 0.94
N ASP A 46 7.95 2.38 1.22
CA ASP A 46 9.10 3.11 1.81
C ASP A 46 8.62 3.87 3.06
N PRO A 47 8.29 3.16 4.16
CA PRO A 47 7.77 3.81 5.36
C PRO A 47 8.81 4.73 6.03
N ASP A 48 10.11 4.45 5.89
CA ASP A 48 11.18 5.23 6.51
C ASP A 48 11.68 6.41 5.64
N GLY A 49 11.26 6.49 4.38
CA GLY A 49 11.56 7.58 3.45
C GLY A 49 12.99 7.53 2.90
N ASN A 50 13.62 6.36 2.89
CA ASN A 50 15.01 6.18 2.47
C ASN A 50 15.15 5.93 0.95
N SER A 51 14.05 5.96 0.18
CA SER A 51 13.98 5.66 -1.25
C SER A 51 14.32 4.21 -1.63
N SER A 52 14.27 3.30 -0.66
CA SER A 52 14.33 1.84 -0.83
C SER A 52 12.97 1.24 -0.48
N PRO A 53 12.48 0.27 -1.27
CA PRO A 53 11.37 -0.54 -0.84
C PRO A 53 11.81 -1.42 0.36
N ASP A 54 11.01 -1.39 1.42
CA ASP A 54 11.16 -2.20 2.64
C ASP A 54 10.19 -3.40 2.68
N CYS A 55 9.43 -3.64 1.59
CA CYS A 55 8.60 -4.82 1.36
C CYS A 55 9.43 -6.06 0.98
#